data_AF-A0A935KEK1-F1
#
_entry.id   AF-A0A935KEK1-F1
#
_cell.length_a   1.000
_cell.length_b   1.000
_cell.length_c   1.000
_cell.angle_alpha   90.00
_cell.angle_beta   90.00
_cell.angle_gamma   90.00
#
_symmetry.space_group_name_H-M   'P 1'
#
loop_
_entity.id
_entity.type
_entity.pdbx_description
1 polymer ?
#
loop_
_entity_poly.entity_id
_entity_poly.type
_entity_poly.pdbx_seq_one_letter_code
_entity_poly.pdbx_strand_id
1 'polypeptide(L)'
;MNRRNSPARRIRTAPALAALAAAFAFAVPASAEPAKGTVAQGGRSATIQHAWLVAGPDAIDPKTTIRQVVLSATDIGTKIGACARMGCASGLVEEGMTVIFDAGPRLLFWVSLNGQRVQYSGTEAPSSFVATANDGKRIAGRLVIDKSTSGGSKVDGGFDAPLVKTCTAN
;
A
#
# COMPACT_ATOMS: atom_id res chain seq x y z
N MET A 1 -79.37 50.17 -5.02
CA MET A 1 -78.29 51.14 -5.33
C MET A 1 -76.96 50.38 -5.45
N ASN A 2 -76.43 50.30 -6.68
CA ASN A 2 -75.02 50.30 -7.15
C ASN A 2 -73.89 50.06 -6.11
N ARG A 3 -72.83 49.25 -6.32
CA ARG A 3 -72.01 49.03 -7.54
C ARG A 3 -71.34 47.64 -7.57
N ARG A 4 -71.05 47.21 -8.81
CA ARG A 4 -70.21 46.07 -9.25
C ARG A 4 -68.73 46.28 -8.94
N ASN A 5 -67.96 45.19 -8.87
CA ASN A 5 -66.70 45.03 -9.62
C ASN A 5 -66.31 43.54 -9.72
N SER A 6 -66.01 43.09 -10.95
CA SER A 6 -65.50 41.76 -11.33
C SER A 6 -63.95 41.81 -11.52
N PRO A 7 -63.28 40.79 -12.10
CA PRO A 7 -62.45 39.82 -11.38
C PRO A 7 -60.95 39.89 -11.77
N ALA A 8 -60.06 39.24 -11.00
CA ALA A 8 -58.68 39.02 -11.43
C ALA A 8 -58.23 37.57 -11.17
N ARG A 9 -58.26 36.79 -12.25
CA ARG A 9 -57.66 35.48 -12.47
C ARG A 9 -56.17 35.53 -12.13
N ARG A 10 -55.70 34.77 -11.12
CA ARG A 10 -54.27 34.55 -10.89
C ARG A 10 -53.81 33.20 -11.41
N ILE A 11 -52.68 33.28 -12.09
CA ILE A 11 -52.02 32.28 -12.93
C ILE A 11 -51.29 31.26 -12.06
N ARG A 12 -51.37 29.99 -12.45
CA ARG A 12 -50.65 28.85 -11.88
C ARG A 12 -49.14 29.03 -12.07
N THR A 13 -48.36 28.84 -11.02
CA THR A 13 -46.91 28.61 -11.10
C THR A 13 -46.59 27.36 -10.28
N ALA A 14 -46.14 26.32 -10.96
CA ALA A 14 -45.59 25.11 -10.36
C ALA A 14 -44.07 25.29 -10.20
N PRO A 15 -43.47 24.95 -9.05
CA PRO A 15 -42.02 24.86 -8.95
C PRO A 15 -41.58 23.42 -9.21
N ALA A 16 -40.57 23.27 -10.07
CA ALA A 16 -39.88 22.02 -10.33
C ALA A 16 -38.54 21.98 -9.60
N LEU A 17 -38.15 20.76 -9.20
CA LEU A 17 -36.78 20.23 -9.04
C LEU A 17 -35.89 20.76 -7.90
N ALA A 18 -35.50 19.84 -7.01
CA ALA A 18 -34.09 19.47 -6.79
C ALA A 18 -34.01 18.15 -5.99
N ALA A 19 -33.72 17.04 -6.66
CA ALA A 19 -33.33 15.80 -6.00
C ALA A 19 -31.80 15.81 -5.81
N LEU A 20 -31.33 15.98 -4.57
CA LEU A 20 -29.92 15.80 -4.20
C LEU A 20 -29.62 14.29 -4.14
N ALA A 21 -28.95 13.75 -5.16
CA ALA A 21 -28.35 12.43 -5.10
C ALA A 21 -27.01 12.54 -4.36
N ALA A 22 -26.97 12.16 -3.09
CA ALA A 22 -25.73 12.02 -2.33
C ALA A 22 -24.97 10.78 -2.84
N ALA A 23 -23.92 11.00 -3.63
CA ALA A 23 -22.99 9.95 -4.01
C ALA A 23 -22.12 9.58 -2.80
N PHE A 24 -22.48 8.53 -2.09
CA PHE A 24 -21.58 7.88 -1.13
C PHE A 24 -20.45 7.21 -1.93
N ALA A 25 -19.28 7.86 -1.94
CA ALA A 25 -18.05 7.25 -2.42
C ALA A 25 -17.63 6.16 -1.41
N PHE A 26 -18.02 4.92 -1.68
CA PHE A 26 -17.44 3.77 -0.98
C PHE A 26 -15.96 3.70 -1.37
N ALA A 27 -15.07 3.99 -0.43
CA ALA A 27 -13.65 3.70 -0.59
C ALA A 27 -13.53 2.18 -0.73
N VAL A 28 -13.21 1.72 -1.94
CA VAL A 28 -12.92 0.32 -2.22
C VAL A 28 -11.75 -0.06 -1.30
N PRO A 29 -11.87 -1.09 -0.44
CA PRO A 29 -10.71 -1.54 0.31
C PRO A 29 -9.67 -1.97 -0.71
N ALA A 30 -8.49 -1.35 -0.65
CA ALA A 30 -7.34 -1.78 -1.40
C ALA A 30 -6.91 -3.15 -0.85
N SER A 31 -7.51 -4.21 -1.36
CA SER A 31 -7.13 -5.58 -1.05
C SER A 31 -5.71 -5.83 -1.52
N ALA A 32 -4.94 -6.58 -0.74
CA ALA A 32 -3.64 -7.09 -1.17
C ALA A 32 -3.83 -7.84 -2.49
N GLU A 33 -3.09 -7.48 -3.53
CA GLU A 33 -3.11 -8.29 -4.75
C GLU A 33 -2.22 -9.54 -4.56
N PRO A 34 -2.49 -10.65 -5.28
CA PRO A 34 -1.76 -11.89 -5.11
C PRO A 34 -0.27 -11.68 -5.39
N ALA A 35 0.57 -12.04 -4.43
CA ALA A 35 2.00 -12.18 -4.64
C ALA A 35 2.34 -13.66 -4.84
N LYS A 36 3.39 -13.91 -5.63
CA LYS A 36 3.90 -15.26 -5.88
C LYS A 36 5.41 -15.23 -5.77
N GLY A 37 5.94 -15.89 -4.76
CA GLY A 37 7.38 -16.01 -4.59
C GLY A 37 7.76 -16.69 -3.30
N THR A 38 9.06 -16.86 -3.12
CA THR A 38 9.63 -17.37 -1.88
C THR A 38 10.68 -16.40 -1.37
N VAL A 39 10.78 -16.35 -0.05
CA VAL A 39 11.89 -15.72 0.67
C VAL A 39 12.54 -16.80 1.53
N ALA A 40 13.87 -16.84 1.54
CA ALA A 40 14.64 -17.78 2.33
C ALA A 40 15.82 -17.10 3.00
N GLN A 41 16.07 -17.47 4.26
CA GLN A 41 17.20 -17.01 5.06
C GLN A 41 17.55 -18.08 6.10
N GLY A 42 18.84 -18.40 6.25
CA GLY A 42 19.32 -19.24 7.36
C GLY A 42 18.63 -20.61 7.46
N GLY A 43 18.36 -21.26 6.32
CA GLY A 43 17.67 -22.56 6.28
C GLY A 43 16.16 -22.51 6.55
N ARG A 44 15.57 -21.32 6.70
CA ARG A 44 14.13 -21.09 6.78
C ARG A 44 13.63 -20.47 5.48
N SER A 45 12.37 -20.71 5.16
CA SER A 45 11.71 -20.11 4.02
C SER A 45 10.24 -19.87 4.28
N ALA A 46 9.69 -18.83 3.66
CA ALA A 46 8.27 -18.58 3.60
C ALA A 46 7.83 -18.36 2.14
N THR A 47 6.62 -18.80 1.83
CA THR A 47 5.95 -18.47 0.56
C THR A 47 5.23 -17.14 0.74
N ILE A 48 5.55 -16.17 -0.11
CA ILE A 48 4.87 -14.88 -0.13
C ILE A 48 3.52 -15.04 -0.84
N GLN A 49 2.46 -14.53 -0.22
CA GLN A 49 1.10 -14.60 -0.75
C GLN A 49 0.48 -13.21 -0.94
N HIS A 50 0.95 -12.21 -0.19
CA HIS A 50 0.36 -10.88 -0.16
C HIS A 50 1.41 -9.79 -0.33
N ALA A 51 1.00 -8.68 -0.96
CA ALA A 51 1.82 -7.49 -1.13
C ALA A 51 1.00 -6.21 -0.90
N TRP A 52 1.63 -5.24 -0.23
CA TRP A 52 1.07 -3.91 0.00
C TRP A 52 2.14 -2.85 -0.19
N LEU A 53 1.74 -1.68 -0.66
CA LEU A 53 2.59 -0.50 -0.71
C LEU A 53 2.20 0.44 0.42
N VAL A 54 3.21 0.88 1.17
CA VAL A 54 3.10 1.99 2.12
C VAL A 54 4.07 3.10 1.72
N ALA A 55 3.68 4.34 1.94
CA ALA A 55 4.53 5.51 1.72
C ALA A 55 4.62 6.32 3.00
N GLY A 56 5.71 7.06 3.19
CA GLY A 56 5.87 7.89 4.37
C GLY A 56 7.29 8.43 4.50
N PRO A 57 7.55 9.22 5.55
CA PRO A 57 8.87 9.77 5.79
C PRO A 57 9.89 8.67 6.10
N ASP A 58 11.11 8.84 5.60
CA ASP A 58 12.25 8.00 5.95
C ASP A 58 12.56 8.12 7.44
N ALA A 59 13.06 7.03 8.02
CA ALA A 59 13.38 6.96 9.44
C ALA A 59 14.62 7.78 9.81
N ILE A 60 15.53 8.00 8.87
CA ILE A 60 16.77 8.76 9.08
C ILE A 60 16.58 10.22 8.68
N ASP A 61 16.03 10.47 7.50
CA ASP A 61 15.67 11.82 7.04
C ASP A 61 14.14 11.98 6.89
N PRO A 62 13.44 12.53 7.89
CA PRO A 62 11.99 12.66 7.85
C PRO A 62 11.47 13.64 6.78
N LYS A 63 12.36 14.39 6.12
CA LYS A 63 12.00 15.24 4.96
C LYS A 63 11.90 14.43 3.67
N THR A 64 12.53 13.26 3.62
CA THR A 64 12.50 12.38 2.46
C THR A 64 11.30 11.45 2.56
N THR A 65 10.44 11.44 1.55
CA THR A 65 9.35 10.45 1.46
C THR A 65 9.86 9.24 0.71
N ILE A 66 9.71 8.07 1.33
CA ILE A 66 10.09 6.78 0.78
C ILE A 66 8.84 5.92 0.56
N ARG A 67 8.99 4.92 -0.30
CA ARG A 67 7.97 3.91 -0.58
C ARG A 67 8.47 2.56 -0.13
N GLN A 68 7.65 1.79 0.55
CA GLN A 68 8.01 0.46 1.02
C GLN A 68 6.96 -0.54 0.60
N VAL A 69 7.41 -1.57 -0.10
CA VAL A 69 6.60 -2.76 -0.36
C VAL A 69 6.74 -3.70 0.84
N VAL A 70 5.61 -4.11 1.38
CA VAL A 70 5.48 -5.10 2.45
C VAL A 70 5.00 -6.40 1.82
N LEU A 71 5.80 -7.45 1.93
CA LEU A 71 5.52 -8.78 1.40
C LEU A 71 5.34 -9.76 2.56
N SER A 72 4.23 -10.49 2.60
CA SER A 72 3.96 -11.42 3.70
C SER A 72 3.34 -12.73 3.23
N ALA A 73 3.61 -13.78 4.00
CA ALA A 73 2.94 -15.07 3.88
C ALA A 73 1.49 -15.04 4.38
N THR A 74 1.13 -14.09 5.24
CA THR A 74 -0.20 -13.97 5.86
C THR A 74 -0.83 -12.62 5.56
N ASP A 75 -2.16 -12.56 5.50
CA ASP A 75 -2.87 -11.29 5.33
C ASP A 75 -2.75 -10.42 6.59
N ILE A 76 -2.05 -9.29 6.44
CA ILE A 76 -1.86 -8.27 7.48
C ILE A 76 -2.36 -6.90 7.03
N GLY A 77 -3.12 -6.81 5.93
CA GLY A 77 -3.52 -5.55 5.31
C GLY A 77 -4.31 -4.63 6.24
N THR A 78 -5.27 -5.19 7.01
CA THR A 78 -6.03 -4.41 8.00
C THR A 78 -5.14 -3.84 9.10
N LYS A 79 -4.14 -4.61 9.56
CA LYS A 79 -3.19 -4.15 10.58
C LYS A 79 -2.28 -3.04 10.04
N ILE A 80 -1.83 -3.17 8.77
CA ILE A 80 -1.07 -2.13 8.08
C ILE A 80 -1.89 -0.84 7.97
N GLY A 81 -3.17 -0.92 7.59
CA GLY A 81 -4.05 0.25 7.50
C GLY A 81 -4.18 1.02 8.83
N ALA A 82 -4.10 0.32 9.95
CA ALA A 82 -4.14 0.90 11.29
C ALA A 82 -2.80 1.52 11.75
N CYS A 83 -1.69 1.23 11.08
CA CYS A 83 -0.39 1.80 11.44
C CYS A 83 -0.35 3.32 11.16
N ALA A 84 0.16 4.09 12.12
CA ALA A 84 0.43 5.52 11.92
C ALA A 84 1.77 5.78 11.20
N ARG A 85 2.73 4.87 11.38
CA ARG A 85 4.14 5.02 10.99
C ARG A 85 4.61 3.84 10.15
N MET A 86 5.58 4.05 9.27
CA MET A 86 6.14 2.98 8.43
C MET A 86 6.73 1.83 9.25
N GLY A 87 7.48 2.13 10.32
CA GLY A 87 8.06 1.09 11.18
C GLY A 87 7.03 0.15 11.81
N CYS A 88 5.80 0.61 12.06
CA CYS A 88 4.71 -0.26 12.50
C CYS A 88 4.35 -1.28 11.43
N ALA A 89 4.23 -0.87 10.17
CA ALA A 89 3.91 -1.78 9.07
C ALA A 89 5.02 -2.83 8.87
N SER A 90 6.29 -2.41 8.90
CA SER A 90 7.44 -3.32 8.85
C SER A 90 7.43 -4.32 9.99
N GLY A 91 7.16 -3.86 11.21
CA GLY A 91 7.17 -4.68 12.42
C GLY A 91 6.05 -5.71 12.51
N LEU A 92 5.05 -5.67 11.61
CA LEU A 92 3.99 -6.68 11.52
C LEU A 92 4.42 -7.93 10.74
N VAL A 93 5.54 -7.89 9.99
CA VAL A 93 5.97 -9.00 9.15
C VAL A 93 6.67 -10.06 9.98
N GLU A 94 5.96 -11.15 10.27
CA GLU A 94 6.49 -12.31 10.99
C GLU A 94 7.15 -13.33 10.06
N GLU A 95 6.59 -13.49 8.86
CA GLU A 95 7.06 -14.37 7.78
C GLU A 95 6.95 -13.60 6.45
N GLY A 96 8.08 -13.16 5.92
CA GLY A 96 8.12 -12.38 4.69
C GLY A 96 9.31 -11.43 4.61
N MET A 97 9.07 -10.27 3.99
CA MET A 97 10.08 -9.23 3.88
C MET A 97 9.48 -7.87 3.61
N THR A 98 10.32 -6.85 3.68
CA THR A 98 10.01 -5.52 3.15
C THR A 98 11.11 -5.05 2.21
N VAL A 99 10.74 -4.20 1.26
CA VAL A 99 11.67 -3.54 0.33
C VAL A 99 11.35 -2.07 0.27
N ILE A 100 12.33 -1.23 0.59
CA ILE A 100 12.25 0.22 0.54
C ILE A 100 12.85 0.71 -0.77
N PHE A 101 12.06 1.54 -1.44
CA PHE A 101 12.37 2.30 -2.63
C PHE A 101 12.58 3.77 -2.25
N ASP A 102 13.38 4.47 -3.06
CA ASP A 102 13.60 5.92 -2.98
C ASP A 102 14.30 6.44 -1.72
N ALA A 103 14.81 5.56 -0.84
CA ALA A 103 15.65 5.94 0.29
C ALA A 103 17.14 6.19 -0.10
N GLY A 104 17.47 6.06 -1.39
CA GLY A 104 18.83 6.21 -1.92
C GLY A 104 19.02 5.52 -3.27
N PRO A 105 20.27 5.33 -3.73
CA PRO A 105 20.57 4.74 -5.04
C PRO A 105 20.38 3.22 -5.10
N ARG A 106 20.06 2.57 -3.98
CA ARG A 106 19.91 1.11 -3.86
C ARG A 106 18.57 0.78 -3.22
N LEU A 107 18.06 -0.42 -3.50
CA LEU A 107 16.93 -0.95 -2.76
C LEU A 107 17.43 -1.39 -1.38
N LEU A 108 16.73 -1.02 -0.31
CA LEU A 108 16.98 -1.58 1.02
C LEU A 108 15.95 -2.66 1.26
N PHE A 109 16.35 -3.78 1.85
CA PHE A 109 15.41 -4.84 2.17
C PHE A 109 15.68 -5.39 3.57
N TRP A 110 14.62 -5.93 4.17
CA TRP A 110 14.67 -6.63 5.44
C TRP A 110 13.76 -7.85 5.36
N VAL A 111 14.35 -9.03 5.57
CA VAL A 111 13.69 -10.34 5.64
C VAL A 111 13.42 -10.68 7.11
N SER A 112 12.25 -11.24 7.37
CA SER A 112 11.82 -11.68 8.69
C SER A 112 11.12 -13.03 8.56
N LEU A 113 11.63 -14.02 9.28
CA LEU A 113 11.15 -15.40 9.27
C LEU A 113 11.14 -15.98 10.69
N ASN A 114 10.43 -17.10 10.86
CA ASN A 114 10.28 -17.82 12.12
C ASN A 114 9.72 -16.95 13.25
N GLY A 115 8.64 -16.21 12.94
CA GLY A 115 8.05 -15.23 13.84
C GLY A 115 9.06 -14.18 14.28
N GLN A 116 9.80 -13.60 13.32
CA GLN A 116 10.85 -12.58 13.53
C GLN A 116 12.14 -13.03 14.24
N ARG A 117 12.33 -14.35 14.48
CA ARG A 117 13.56 -14.86 15.10
C ARG A 117 14.72 -15.01 14.12
N VAL A 118 14.42 -15.08 12.83
CA VAL A 118 15.42 -15.10 11.76
C VAL A 118 15.23 -13.83 10.95
N GLN A 119 16.22 -12.94 11.03
CA GLN A 119 16.18 -11.66 10.33
C GLN A 119 17.44 -11.46 9.52
N TYR A 120 17.30 -10.78 8.39
CA TYR A 120 18.43 -10.37 7.58
C TYR A 120 18.07 -9.09 6.82
N SER A 121 18.91 -8.06 6.94
CA SER A 121 18.79 -6.84 6.16
C SER A 121 19.94 -6.71 5.18
N GLY A 122 19.69 -6.06 4.07
CA GLY A 122 20.73 -5.73 3.11
C GLY A 122 20.29 -4.69 2.12
N THR A 123 21.15 -4.47 1.13
CA THR A 123 20.83 -3.64 -0.02
C THR A 123 21.08 -4.38 -1.32
N GLU A 124 20.32 -4.00 -2.34
CA GLU A 124 20.45 -4.51 -3.69
C GLU A 124 20.55 -3.40 -4.74
N ALA A 125 21.14 -3.74 -5.88
CA ALA A 125 21.13 -2.85 -7.03
C ALA A 125 19.68 -2.67 -7.51
N PRO A 126 19.29 -1.50 -8.06
CA PRO A 126 17.95 -1.31 -8.61
C PRO A 126 17.54 -2.35 -9.66
N SER A 127 18.51 -2.90 -10.40
CA SER A 127 18.30 -3.95 -11.41
C SER A 127 17.84 -5.30 -10.84
N SER A 128 17.89 -5.50 -9.52
CA SER A 128 17.28 -6.67 -8.85
C SER A 128 15.75 -6.66 -8.91
N PHE A 129 15.14 -5.51 -9.23
CA PHE A 129 13.71 -5.37 -9.44
C PHE A 129 13.40 -4.95 -10.87
N VAL A 130 12.55 -5.73 -11.54
CA VAL A 130 12.03 -5.41 -12.87
C VAL A 130 10.58 -5.00 -12.72
N ALA A 131 10.33 -3.70 -12.83
CA ALA A 131 9.00 -3.11 -12.66
C ALA A 131 8.09 -3.37 -13.86
N THR A 132 6.83 -3.73 -13.59
CA THR A 132 5.71 -3.66 -14.52
C THR A 132 4.80 -2.47 -14.22
N ALA A 133 4.82 -1.97 -12.98
CA ALA A 133 4.27 -0.67 -12.57
C ALA A 133 5.15 -0.06 -11.46
N ASN A 134 5.36 1.26 -11.49
CA ASN A 134 6.14 1.96 -10.47
C ASN A 134 5.69 3.42 -10.38
N ASP A 135 4.61 3.67 -9.66
CA ASP A 135 4.07 5.00 -9.42
C ASP A 135 3.71 5.20 -7.94
N GLY A 136 3.12 6.35 -7.61
CA GLY A 136 2.78 6.70 -6.23
C GLY A 136 1.63 5.87 -5.64
N LYS A 137 0.87 5.15 -6.46
CA LYS A 137 -0.30 4.36 -6.07
C LYS A 137 -0.07 2.86 -6.18
N ARG A 138 0.96 2.42 -6.91
CA ARG A 138 1.21 1.00 -7.18
C ARG A 138 2.68 0.75 -7.48
N ILE A 139 3.22 -0.32 -6.92
CA ILE A 139 4.49 -0.92 -7.37
C ILE A 139 4.23 -2.38 -7.68
N ALA A 140 4.51 -2.79 -8.91
CA ALA A 140 4.34 -4.16 -9.37
C ALA A 140 5.55 -4.58 -10.19
N GLY A 141 5.91 -5.86 -10.13
CA GLY A 141 7.06 -6.38 -10.87
C GLY A 141 7.61 -7.66 -10.28
N ARG A 142 8.82 -8.03 -10.71
CA ARG A 142 9.56 -9.18 -10.21
C ARG A 142 10.80 -8.73 -9.45
N LEU A 143 10.98 -9.26 -8.25
CA LEU A 143 12.16 -9.06 -7.42
C LEU A 143 12.98 -10.35 -7.36
N VAL A 144 14.28 -10.23 -7.60
CA VAL A 144 15.24 -11.33 -7.51
C VAL A 144 16.44 -10.89 -6.68
N ILE A 145 16.67 -11.57 -5.57
CA ILE A 145 17.81 -11.38 -4.67
C ILE A 145 18.43 -12.76 -4.45
N ASP A 146 19.73 -12.93 -4.68
CA ASP A 146 20.43 -14.15 -4.28
C ASP A 146 21.75 -13.80 -3.60
N LYS A 147 21.71 -13.78 -2.27
CA LYS A 147 22.89 -13.60 -1.41
C LYS A 147 23.28 -14.89 -0.69
N SER A 148 22.74 -16.03 -1.10
CA SER A 148 22.90 -17.31 -0.39
C SER A 148 24.36 -17.74 -0.26
N THR A 149 25.19 -17.44 -1.27
CA THR A 149 26.64 -17.71 -1.27
C THR A 149 27.41 -16.94 -0.19
N SER A 150 26.85 -15.83 0.29
CA SER A 150 27.39 -14.99 1.37
C SER A 150 26.64 -15.16 2.71
N GLY A 151 25.81 -16.20 2.84
CA GLY A 151 24.97 -16.43 4.01
C GLY A 151 23.76 -15.48 4.13
N GLY A 152 23.50 -14.68 3.10
CA GLY A 152 22.37 -13.77 3.03
C GLY A 152 21.11 -14.39 2.42
N SER A 153 20.11 -13.55 2.23
CA SER A 153 18.78 -14.01 1.82
C SER A 153 18.71 -14.37 0.34
N LYS A 154 17.78 -15.26 0.02
CA LYS A 154 17.35 -15.55 -1.35
C LYS A 154 15.88 -15.20 -1.49
N VAL A 155 15.55 -14.44 -2.52
CA VAL A 155 14.20 -13.99 -2.86
C VAL A 155 14.01 -14.15 -4.36
N ASP A 156 12.92 -14.78 -4.77
CA ASP A 156 12.47 -14.75 -6.16
C ASP A 156 10.95 -14.72 -6.15
N GLY A 157 10.37 -13.66 -6.70
CA GLY A 157 8.93 -13.51 -6.73
C GLY A 157 8.42 -12.33 -7.52
N GLY A 158 7.22 -12.50 -8.06
CA GLY A 158 6.41 -11.43 -8.61
C GLY A 158 5.40 -10.94 -7.58
N PHE A 159 5.16 -9.64 -7.56
CA PHE A 159 4.11 -9.05 -6.73
C PHE A 159 3.45 -7.87 -7.43
N ASP A 160 2.27 -7.56 -6.91
CA ASP A 160 1.55 -6.35 -7.24
C ASP A 160 1.08 -5.69 -5.94
N ALA A 161 1.61 -4.51 -5.65
CA ALA A 161 1.44 -3.85 -4.37
C ALA A 161 0.70 -2.52 -4.56
N PRO A 162 -0.63 -2.47 -4.33
CA PRO A 162 -1.37 -1.22 -4.30
C PRO A 162 -1.03 -0.42 -3.03
N LEU A 163 -1.06 0.91 -3.13
CA LEU A 163 -0.91 1.81 -1.99
C LEU A 163 -2.09 1.63 -1.04
N VAL A 164 -1.81 1.20 0.18
CA VAL A 164 -2.82 1.03 1.23
C VAL A 164 -2.68 2.03 2.36
N LYS A 165 -1.51 2.67 2.48
CA LYS A 165 -1.25 3.63 3.55
C LYS A 165 -0.21 4.68 3.18
N THR A 166 -0.54 5.93 3.49
CA THR A 166 0.45 6.99 3.66
C THR A 166 0.60 7.26 5.15
N CYS A 167 1.80 7.00 5.68
CA CYS A 167 2.18 7.19 7.07
C CYS A 167 2.64 8.64 7.30
N THR A 168 2.50 9.11 8.53
CA THR A 168 2.95 10.45 8.94
C THR A 168 4.30 10.40 9.64
N ALA A 169 4.99 11.54 9.69
CA ALA A 169 6.14 11.74 10.56
C ALA A 169 5.70 11.69 12.02
N ASN A 170 6.67 11.54 12.93
CA ASN A 170 6.46 11.70 14.37
C ASN A 170 5.99 13.11 14.70
#